data_AF-A0A1B6HLC1-F1
#
_entry.id   AF-A0A1B6HLC1-F1
#
_cell.length_a   1.000
_cell.length_b   1.000
_cell.length_c   1.000
_cell.angle_alpha   90.00
_cell.angle_beta   90.00
_cell.angle_gamma   90.00
#
_symmetry.space_group_name_H-M   'P 1'
#
loop_
_entity.id
_entity.type
_entity.pdbx_description
1 polymer ?
#
loop_
_entity_poly.entity_id
_entity_poly.type
_entity_poly.pdbx_seq_one_letter_code
_entity_poly.pdbx_strand_id
1 'polypeptide(L)'
;VAGLKEQPEAEPKPKKVERSDRAVLVLIKERLKVVIDVENFIKENNVSGEVNMVIYNPECQGVQLRIANLRGSFKPSPYLDKLALKKGIMRFEKERGCNKSIPLMKWNDKIVKMPLTIEYWNDEEDGKYLTVIECKANRALSDVEFRFSRDEVTDVEVEEHMAV
;
A
#
# COMPACT_ATOMS: atom_id res chain seq x y z
N VAL A 1 -3.64 37.55 -10.03
CA VAL A 1 -3.03 36.73 -8.97
C VAL A 1 -4.15 36.27 -8.05
N ALA A 2 -4.72 35.10 -8.31
CA ALA A 2 -5.82 34.54 -7.53
C ALA A 2 -5.24 33.67 -6.41
N GLY A 3 -5.56 34.00 -5.17
CA GLY A 3 -5.07 33.30 -3.98
C GLY A 3 -5.69 31.90 -3.86
N LEU A 4 -4.83 30.89 -3.77
CA LEU A 4 -5.18 29.54 -3.35
C LEU A 4 -5.62 29.60 -1.88
N LYS A 5 -6.91 29.37 -1.63
CA LYS A 5 -7.41 29.13 -0.27
C LYS A 5 -6.90 27.76 0.17
N GLU A 6 -6.01 27.74 1.16
CA GLU A 6 -5.64 26.53 1.88
C GLU A 6 -6.90 25.88 2.45
N GLN A 7 -7.16 24.63 2.05
CA GLN A 7 -8.20 23.82 2.67
C GLN A 7 -7.75 23.48 4.09
N PRO A 8 -8.64 23.53 5.11
CA PRO A 8 -8.27 23.22 6.48
C PRO A 8 -7.80 21.78 6.59
N GLU A 9 -6.61 21.61 7.17
CA GLU A 9 -5.97 20.34 7.45
C GLU A 9 -6.90 19.50 8.34
N ALA A 10 -7.45 18.41 7.78
CA ALA A 10 -8.41 17.58 8.47
C ALA A 10 -7.79 17.00 9.75
N GLU A 11 -8.45 17.20 10.90
CA GLU A 11 -8.00 16.65 12.19
C GLU A 11 -7.76 15.13 12.07
N PRO A 12 -6.64 14.62 12.62
CA PRO A 12 -6.27 13.22 12.47
C PRO A 12 -7.29 12.33 13.20
N LYS A 13 -8.15 11.66 12.42
CA LYS A 13 -9.09 10.66 12.95
C LYS A 13 -8.32 9.62 13.79
N PRO A 14 -8.84 9.24 14.98
CA PRO A 14 -8.19 8.23 15.80
C PRO A 14 -8.04 6.93 14.99
N LYS A 15 -6.79 6.46 14.85
CA LYS A 15 -6.49 5.23 14.11
C LYS A 15 -7.19 4.06 14.79
N LYS A 16 -8.20 3.49 14.12
CA LYS A 16 -8.88 2.27 14.57
C LYS A 16 -7.84 1.16 14.71
N VAL A 17 -7.68 0.62 15.93
CA VAL A 17 -6.82 -0.54 16.16
C VAL A 17 -7.56 -1.76 15.61
N GLU A 18 -6.93 -2.47 14.67
CA GLU A 18 -7.47 -3.72 14.15
C GLU A 18 -7.60 -4.74 15.29
N ARG A 19 -8.52 -5.70 15.15
CA ARG A 19 -8.84 -6.70 16.19
C ARG A 19 -8.65 -8.10 15.64
N SER A 20 -8.25 -9.02 16.52
CA SER A 20 -8.19 -10.45 16.25
C SER A 20 -8.73 -11.20 17.47
N ASP A 21 -9.24 -12.39 17.24
CA ASP A 21 -9.57 -13.42 18.24
C ASP A 21 -8.33 -14.10 18.83
N ARG A 22 -7.16 -13.93 18.19
CA ARG A 22 -5.88 -14.46 18.65
C ARG A 22 -5.17 -13.52 19.62
N ALA A 23 -4.27 -14.09 20.42
CA ALA A 23 -3.50 -13.36 21.43
C ALA A 23 -2.57 -12.28 20.84
N VAL A 24 -2.11 -12.46 19.61
CA VAL A 24 -1.21 -11.55 18.89
C VAL A 24 -1.67 -11.46 17.44
N LEU A 25 -1.71 -10.24 16.91
CA LEU A 25 -1.99 -9.95 15.50
C LEU A 25 -0.77 -9.26 14.88
N VAL A 26 -0.28 -9.78 13.75
CA VAL A 26 0.75 -9.15 12.94
C VAL A 26 0.10 -8.57 11.69
N LEU A 27 0.31 -7.27 11.47
CA LEU A 27 -0.26 -6.52 10.36
C LEU A 27 0.85 -6.16 9.39
N ILE A 28 0.73 -6.61 8.15
CA ILE A 28 1.62 -6.26 7.04
C ILE A 28 0.81 -5.39 6.09
N LYS A 29 1.24 -4.15 5.90
CA LYS A 29 0.57 -3.19 5.01
C LYS A 29 1.55 -2.70 3.97
N GLU A 30 1.13 -2.76 2.70
CA GLU A 30 1.89 -2.24 1.57
C GLU A 30 1.06 -1.23 0.79
N ARG A 31 1.71 -0.15 0.34
CA ARG A 31 1.16 0.85 -0.56
C ARG A 31 2.06 0.95 -1.77
N LEU A 32 1.49 0.62 -2.92
CA LEU A 32 2.11 0.80 -4.22
C LEU A 32 1.68 2.14 -4.81
N LYS A 33 2.64 2.91 -5.30
CA LYS A 33 2.43 4.09 -6.13
C LYS A 33 3.23 3.93 -7.42
N VAL A 34 2.52 3.93 -8.54
CA VAL A 34 3.13 3.83 -9.86
C VAL A 34 2.53 4.91 -10.75
N VAL A 35 3.38 5.58 -11.50
CA VAL A 35 2.97 6.54 -12.54
C VAL A 35 3.53 6.01 -13.85
N ILE A 36 2.63 5.73 -14.79
CA ILE A 36 2.92 5.25 -16.14
C ILE A 36 2.43 6.33 -17.10
N ASP A 37 3.16 6.58 -18.18
CA ASP A 37 2.68 7.44 -19.26
C ASP A 37 2.00 6.65 -20.38
N VAL A 38 1.55 7.38 -21.41
CA VAL A 38 0.79 6.82 -22.55
C VAL A 38 1.63 5.87 -23.42
N GLU A 39 2.96 5.92 -23.32
CA GLU A 39 3.87 5.01 -24.02
C GLU A 39 4.28 3.81 -23.14
N ASN A 40 3.59 3.62 -22.01
CA ASN A 40 3.87 2.60 -21.00
C ASN A 40 5.23 2.74 -20.29
N PHE A 41 5.86 3.92 -20.32
CA PHE A 41 7.07 4.17 -19.52
C PHE A 41 6.75 4.47 -18.07
N ILE A 42 7.46 3.79 -17.17
CA ILE A 42 7.31 3.95 -15.72
C ILE A 42 8.08 5.18 -15.25
N LYS A 43 7.36 6.27 -14.92
CA LYS A 43 7.91 7.51 -14.36
C LYS A 43 8.16 7.43 -12.85
N GLU A 44 7.25 6.78 -12.12
CA GLU A 44 7.37 6.55 -10.68
C GLU A 44 7.07 5.09 -10.37
N ASN A 45 7.88 4.49 -9.51
CA ASN A 45 7.68 3.14 -8.99
C ASN A 45 8.14 3.12 -7.54
N ASN A 46 7.18 3.16 -6.63
CA ASN A 46 7.43 3.13 -5.20
C ASN A 46 6.50 2.13 -4.52
N VAL A 47 7.07 1.17 -3.81
CA VAL A 47 6.36 0.37 -2.82
C VAL A 47 6.84 0.75 -1.44
N SER A 48 5.92 1.21 -0.60
CA SER A 48 6.19 1.45 0.81
C SER A 48 5.41 0.46 1.64
N GLY A 49 5.99 -0.03 2.72
CA GLY A 49 5.29 -0.93 3.60
C GLY A 49 5.70 -0.82 5.04
N GLU A 50 4.86 -1.37 5.90
CA GLU A 50 5.10 -1.44 7.33
C GLU A 50 4.59 -2.75 7.92
N VAL A 51 5.33 -3.25 8.91
CA VAL A 51 4.88 -4.33 9.79
C VAL A 51 4.58 -3.74 11.15
N ASN A 52 3.37 -4.00 11.65
CA ASN A 52 2.95 -3.67 13.00
C ASN A 52 2.50 -4.94 13.73
N MET A 53 2.50 -4.90 15.06
CA MET A 53 1.97 -5.96 15.89
C MET A 53 1.04 -5.40 16.95
N VAL A 54 -0.05 -6.12 17.23
CA VAL A 54 -0.96 -5.86 18.34
C VAL A 54 -0.93 -7.08 19.26
N ILE A 55 -0.72 -6.85 20.55
CA ILE A 55 -0.76 -7.90 21.57
C ILE A 55 -2.04 -7.69 22.39
N TYR A 56 -2.94 -8.67 22.41
CA TYR A 56 -4.19 -8.61 23.17
C TYR A 56 -4.08 -9.35 24.51
N ASN A 57 -3.32 -10.46 24.57
CA ASN A 57 -3.07 -11.20 25.81
C ASN A 57 -1.79 -10.68 26.51
N PRO A 58 -1.87 -10.17 27.76
CA PRO A 58 -0.70 -9.76 28.55
C PRO A 58 0.37 -10.85 28.72
N GLU A 59 0.00 -12.12 28.77
CA GLU A 59 0.94 -13.25 28.88
C GLU A 59 1.85 -13.39 27.66
N CYS A 60 1.46 -12.78 26.53
CA CYS A 60 2.22 -12.80 25.28
C CYS A 60 3.10 -11.56 25.07
N GLN A 61 3.31 -10.72 26.09
CA GLN A 61 4.15 -9.51 25.96
C GLN A 61 5.62 -9.80 25.59
N GLY A 62 6.11 -10.99 25.93
CA GLY A 62 7.46 -11.47 25.59
C GLY A 62 7.61 -12.07 24.18
N VAL A 63 6.57 -12.01 23.33
CA VAL A 63 6.60 -12.61 21.99
C VAL A 63 7.76 -12.09 21.14
N GLN A 64 8.37 -12.98 20.36
CA GLN A 64 9.45 -12.66 19.43
C GLN A 64 9.05 -13.15 18.05
N LEU A 65 9.35 -12.35 17.04
CA LEU A 65 9.07 -12.69 15.65
C LEU A 65 10.38 -12.94 14.91
N ARG A 66 10.54 -14.12 14.33
CA ARG A 66 11.64 -14.39 13.40
C ARG A 66 11.20 -14.04 11.99
N ILE A 67 11.95 -13.16 11.31
CA ILE A 67 11.74 -12.90 9.89
C ILE A 67 12.86 -13.58 9.10
N ALA A 68 12.47 -14.39 8.13
CA ALA A 68 13.35 -14.89 7.09
C ALA A 68 13.33 -13.95 5.88
N ASN A 69 14.44 -13.90 5.14
CA ASN A 69 14.52 -13.23 3.83
C ASN A 69 14.25 -11.71 3.84
N LEU A 70 14.69 -10.99 4.89
CA LEU A 70 14.78 -9.52 4.83
C LEU A 70 15.76 -9.12 3.72
N ARG A 71 15.21 -8.74 2.57
CA ARG A 71 15.94 -8.17 1.43
C ARG A 71 15.62 -6.68 1.34
N GLY A 72 16.55 -5.90 0.78
CA GLY A 72 16.36 -4.46 0.58
C GLY A 72 16.59 -3.62 1.83
N SER A 73 16.34 -2.32 1.68
CA SER A 73 16.51 -1.33 2.74
C SER A 73 15.25 -1.23 3.61
N PHE A 74 15.38 -1.49 4.91
CA PHE A 74 14.30 -1.33 5.87
C PHE A 74 14.77 -0.55 7.10
N LYS A 75 13.83 0.13 7.74
CA LYS A 75 14.01 0.89 8.97
C LYS A 75 13.32 0.14 10.12
N PRO A 76 14.07 -0.55 11.00
CA PRO A 76 13.49 -1.17 12.17
C PRO A 76 12.99 -0.12 13.15
N SER A 77 12.01 -0.49 13.97
CA SER A 77 11.52 0.32 15.07
C SER A 77 12.65 0.58 16.08
N PRO A 78 12.78 1.81 16.62
CA PRO A 78 13.82 2.16 17.60
C PRO A 78 13.68 1.38 18.92
N TYR A 79 12.55 0.70 19.09
CA TYR A 79 12.14 -0.07 20.25
C TYR A 79 12.59 -1.53 20.24
N LEU A 80 13.14 -1.99 19.11
CA LEU A 80 13.63 -3.35 18.92
C LEU A 80 15.07 -3.49 19.41
N ASP A 81 15.36 -4.65 19.99
CA ASP A 81 16.69 -5.08 20.36
C ASP A 81 17.55 -5.25 19.10
N LYS A 82 18.56 -4.39 18.96
CA LYS A 82 19.47 -4.37 17.81
C LYS A 82 20.32 -5.64 17.70
N LEU A 83 20.66 -6.28 18.82
CA LEU A 83 21.46 -7.52 18.82
C LEU A 83 20.61 -8.71 18.37
N ALA A 84 19.36 -8.78 18.82
CA ALA A 84 18.40 -9.77 18.35
C ALA A 84 18.08 -9.58 16.86
N LEU A 85 17.92 -8.34 16.41
CA LEU A 85 17.61 -8.02 15.01
C LEU A 85 18.70 -8.49 14.04
N LYS A 86 19.99 -8.39 14.43
CA LYS A 86 21.12 -8.94 13.65
C LYS A 86 21.01 -10.45 13.41
N LYS A 87 20.25 -11.17 14.26
CA LYS A 87 19.96 -12.61 14.13
C LYS A 87 18.61 -12.88 13.46
N GLY A 88 17.98 -11.86 12.87
CA GLY A 88 16.67 -11.96 12.23
C GLY A 88 15.50 -12.07 13.22
N ILE A 89 15.71 -11.69 14.48
CA ILE A 89 14.68 -11.76 15.53
C ILE A 89 14.24 -10.36 15.92
N MET A 90 12.96 -10.06 15.72
CA MET A 90 12.31 -8.88 16.24
C MET A 90 11.79 -9.14 17.65
N ARG A 91 12.51 -8.58 18.62
CA ARG A 91 12.16 -8.57 20.04
C ARG A 91 12.27 -7.15 20.56
N PHE A 92 11.38 -6.73 21.45
CA PHE A 92 11.50 -5.43 22.09
C PHE A 92 12.48 -5.47 23.27
N GLU A 93 13.21 -4.39 23.49
CA GLU A 93 14.09 -4.24 24.66
C GLU A 93 13.32 -4.17 25.98
N LYS A 94 12.08 -3.69 25.92
CA LYS A 94 11.16 -3.54 27.06
C LYS A 94 9.77 -4.03 26.66
N GLU A 95 9.00 -4.48 27.63
CA GLU A 95 7.60 -4.85 27.45
C GLU A 95 6.81 -3.70 26.80
N ARG A 96 5.89 -4.07 25.92
CA ARG A 96 5.02 -3.14 25.21
C ARG A 96 3.59 -3.37 25.66
N GLY A 97 2.89 -2.28 25.93
CA GLY A 97 1.48 -2.36 26.35
C GLY A 97 0.60 -3.10 25.34
N CYS A 98 -0.44 -3.74 25.86
CA CYS A 98 -1.44 -4.46 25.09
C CYS A 98 -2.43 -3.52 24.39
N ASN A 99 -3.21 -4.07 23.45
CA ASN A 99 -4.33 -3.40 22.78
C ASN A 99 -3.94 -2.13 21.99
N LYS A 100 -2.69 -2.04 21.55
CA LYS A 100 -2.19 -0.95 20.70
C LYS A 100 -1.37 -1.50 19.54
N SER A 101 -1.36 -0.75 18.43
CA SER A 101 -0.49 -1.04 17.30
C SER A 101 0.95 -0.66 17.65
N ILE A 102 1.85 -1.63 17.60
CA ILE A 102 3.27 -1.48 17.90
C ILE A 102 4.05 -1.61 16.60
N PRO A 103 4.74 -0.55 16.12
CA PRO A 103 5.51 -0.63 14.89
C PRO A 103 6.75 -1.52 15.07
N LEU A 104 6.99 -2.38 14.09
CA LEU A 104 8.14 -3.28 14.04
C LEU A 104 9.16 -2.82 13.00
N MET A 105 8.73 -2.56 11.77
CA MET A 105 9.61 -2.08 10.70
C MET A 105 8.83 -1.35 9.61
N LYS A 106 9.56 -0.55 8.83
CA LYS A 106 9.07 0.07 7.60
C LYS A 106 10.07 -0.13 6.47
N TRP A 107 9.61 -0.25 5.24
CA TRP A 107 10.45 -0.29 4.06
C TRP A 107 9.92 0.65 2.99
N ASN A 108 10.82 1.01 2.08
CA ASN A 108 10.52 1.75 0.87
C ASN A 108 11.45 1.20 -0.21
N ASP A 109 10.88 0.68 -1.28
CA ASP A 109 11.61 0.04 -2.37
C ASP A 109 10.88 0.29 -3.71
N LYS A 110 11.42 -0.26 -4.80
CA LYS A 110 10.77 -0.34 -6.10
C LYS A 110 10.10 -1.70 -6.27
N ILE A 111 8.92 -1.74 -6.88
CA ILE A 111 8.28 -3.02 -7.20
C ILE A 111 9.04 -3.70 -8.34
N VAL A 112 9.32 -5.00 -8.17
CA VAL A 112 9.97 -5.82 -9.21
C VAL A 112 8.95 -6.35 -10.21
N LYS A 113 7.72 -6.64 -9.76
CA LYS A 113 6.64 -7.19 -10.59
C LYS A 113 5.34 -6.45 -10.32
N MET A 114 4.76 -5.86 -11.36
CA MET A 114 3.50 -5.13 -11.29
C MET A 114 2.34 -6.10 -10.97
N PRO A 115 1.44 -5.74 -10.02
CA PRO A 115 0.30 -6.58 -9.68
C PRO A 115 -0.82 -6.51 -10.72
N LEU A 116 -0.86 -5.41 -11.47
CA LEU A 116 -1.79 -5.12 -12.54
C LEU A 116 -0.97 -4.48 -13.66
N THR A 117 -1.01 -5.09 -14.84
CA THR A 117 -0.54 -4.47 -16.07
C THR A 117 -1.72 -3.76 -16.72
N ILE A 118 -1.50 -2.55 -17.23
CA ILE A 118 -2.52 -1.75 -17.90
C ILE A 118 -1.95 -1.43 -19.28
N GLU A 119 -2.74 -1.67 -20.31
CA GLU A 119 -2.48 -1.23 -21.68
C GLU A 119 -3.57 -0.23 -22.07
N TYR A 120 -3.16 0.81 -22.79
CA TYR A 120 -4.00 1.96 -23.11
C TYR A 120 -3.87 2.23 -24.61
N TRP A 121 -5.02 2.30 -25.28
CA TRP A 121 -5.11 2.73 -26.67
C TRP A 121 -6.10 3.88 -26.75
N ASN A 122 -5.72 4.91 -27.49
CA ASN A 122 -6.58 6.03 -27.81
C ASN A 122 -6.61 6.18 -29.32
N ASP A 123 -7.82 6.29 -29.86
CA ASP A 123 -8.06 6.62 -31.25
C ASP A 123 -9.03 7.80 -31.34
N GLU A 124 -8.91 8.58 -32.41
CA GLU A 124 -9.79 9.71 -32.69
C GLU A 124 -10.41 9.53 -34.08
N GLU A 125 -11.72 9.34 -34.12
CA GLU A 125 -12.48 9.22 -35.36
C GLU A 125 -13.64 10.23 -35.36
N ASP A 126 -13.69 11.11 -36.36
CA ASP A 126 -14.71 12.15 -36.52
C ASP A 126 -14.95 13.03 -35.27
N GLY A 127 -13.89 13.35 -34.52
CA GLY A 127 -13.94 14.17 -33.31
C GLY A 127 -14.47 13.43 -32.07
N LYS A 128 -14.59 12.10 -32.13
CA LYS A 128 -14.87 11.23 -30.99
C LYS A 128 -13.61 10.50 -30.57
N TYR A 129 -13.34 10.52 -29.27
CA TYR A 129 -12.24 9.76 -28.68
C TYR A 129 -12.71 8.37 -28.28
N LEU A 130 -12.11 7.34 -28.87
CA LEU A 130 -12.26 5.96 -28.43
C LEU A 130 -11.06 5.61 -27.55
N THR A 131 -11.33 5.32 -26.28
CA THR A 131 -10.30 4.86 -25.35
C THR A 131 -10.55 3.41 -24.98
N VAL A 132 -9.57 2.54 -25.27
CA VAL A 132 -9.58 1.14 -24.86
C VAL A 132 -8.56 0.96 -23.75
N ILE A 133 -8.96 0.29 -22.67
CA ILE A 133 -8.10 -0.03 -21.55
C ILE A 133 -8.16 -1.53 -21.32
N GLU A 134 -7.03 -2.19 -21.53
CA GLU A 134 -6.88 -3.60 -21.17
C GLU A 134 -6.11 -3.70 -19.87
N CYS A 135 -6.58 -4.57 -18.98
CA CYS A 135 -5.99 -4.77 -17.68
C CYS A 135 -5.74 -6.26 -17.45
N LYS A 136 -4.51 -6.60 -17.07
CA LYS A 136 -4.11 -7.97 -16.73
C LYS A 136 -3.59 -8.04 -15.31
N ALA A 137 -4.36 -8.68 -14.43
CA ALA A 137 -3.96 -8.91 -13.06
C ALA A 137 -2.98 -10.09 -12.95
N ASN A 138 -1.85 -9.88 -12.27
CA ASN A 138 -0.85 -10.92 -12.00
C ASN A 138 -1.05 -11.63 -10.65
N ARG A 139 -2.09 -11.23 -9.91
CA ARG A 139 -2.53 -11.78 -8.63
C ARG A 139 -4.02 -11.49 -8.45
N ALA A 140 -4.67 -12.15 -7.50
CA ALA A 140 -6.05 -11.83 -7.14
C ALA A 140 -6.16 -10.38 -6.65
N LEU A 141 -7.16 -9.65 -7.16
CA LEU A 141 -7.50 -8.29 -6.78
C LEU A 141 -8.99 -8.25 -6.44
N SER A 142 -9.36 -7.44 -5.45
CA SER A 142 -10.74 -7.07 -5.13
C SER A 142 -10.86 -5.55 -5.17
N ASP A 143 -12.09 -5.05 -5.29
CA ASP A 143 -12.41 -3.63 -5.15
C ASP A 143 -11.62 -2.73 -6.13
N VAL A 144 -11.49 -3.17 -7.39
CA VAL A 144 -10.80 -2.42 -8.44
C VAL A 144 -11.69 -1.27 -8.89
N GLU A 145 -11.12 -0.07 -8.93
CA GLU A 145 -11.81 1.15 -9.34
C GLU A 145 -10.98 1.90 -10.39
N PHE A 146 -11.61 2.20 -11.53
CA PHE A 146 -11.06 3.07 -12.55
C PHE A 146 -11.69 4.45 -12.45
N ARG A 147 -10.85 5.49 -12.48
CA ARG A 147 -11.30 6.89 -12.43
C ARG A 147 -10.69 7.65 -13.60
N PHE A 148 -11.56 8.32 -14.35
CA PHE A 148 -11.19 9.13 -15.51
C PHE A 148 -11.46 10.60 -15.19
N SER A 149 -10.53 11.48 -15.57
CA SER A 149 -10.83 12.92 -15.55
C SER A 149 -11.83 13.23 -16.67
N ARG A 150 -12.82 14.08 -16.37
CA ARG A 150 -13.91 14.44 -17.30
C ARG A 150 -13.91 15.91 -17.66
N ASP A 151 -12.84 16.64 -17.35
CA ASP A 151 -12.86 18.11 -17.36
C ASP A 151 -13.20 18.72 -18.75
N GLU A 152 -13.14 17.92 -19.83
CA GLU A 152 -13.46 18.33 -21.21
C GLU A 152 -14.36 17.32 -21.98
N VAL A 153 -14.98 16.35 -21.29
CA VAL A 153 -15.79 15.29 -21.94
C VAL A 153 -17.28 15.53 -21.69
N THR A 154 -18.05 15.75 -22.76
CA THR A 154 -19.49 16.03 -22.68
C THR A 154 -20.34 14.78 -22.51
N ASP A 155 -19.95 13.66 -23.13
CA ASP A 155 -20.66 12.38 -23.11
C ASP A 155 -19.68 11.23 -22.90
N VAL A 156 -20.01 10.28 -22.00
CA VAL A 156 -19.16 9.12 -21.68
C VAL A 156 -20.02 7.86 -21.73
N GLU A 157 -19.67 6.95 -22.64
CA GLU A 157 -20.18 5.59 -22.68
C GLU A 157 -19.07 4.63 -22.24
N VAL A 158 -19.41 3.65 -21.41
CA VAL A 158 -18.46 2.66 -20.89
C VAL A 158 -19.01 1.27 -21.18
N GLU A 159 -18.25 0.49 -21.95
CA GLU A 159 -18.53 -0.91 -22.20
C GLU A 159 -17.50 -1.78 -21.47
N GLU A 160 -17.98 -2.69 -20.63
CA GLU A 160 -17.13 -3.60 -19.86
C GLU A 160 -17.14 -5.00 -20.49
N HIS A 161 -15.95 -5.51 -20.81
CA HIS A 161 -15.77 -6.89 -21.27
C HIS A 161 -14.87 -7.64 -20.30
N MET A 162 -15.43 -8.66 -19.63
CA MET A 162 -14.66 -9.56 -18.79
C MET A 162 -14.36 -10.85 -19.55
N ALA A 163 -13.09 -11.07 -19.89
CA ALA A 163 -12.62 -12.37 -20.34
C ALA A 163 -12.50 -13.31 -19.12
N VAL A 164 -13.17 -14.45 -19.18
CA VAL A 164 -13.14 -15.51 -18.16
C VAL A 164 -11.87 -16.36 -18.27
#